data_AF-A0A8T3P3Z3-F1
#
_entry.id   AF-A0A8T3P3Z3-F1
#
_cell.length_a   1.000
_cell.length_b   1.000
_cell.length_c   1.000
_cell.angle_alpha   90.00
_cell.angle_beta   90.00
_cell.angle_gamma   90.00
#
_symmetry.space_group_name_H-M   'P 1'
#
loop_
_entity.id
_entity.type
_entity.pdbx_description
1 polymer ?
#
loop_
_entity_poly.entity_id
_entity_poly.type
_entity_poly.pdbx_seq_one_letter_code
_entity_poly.pdbx_strand_id
1 'polypeptide(L)'
;MDQDSSNAEIAAAECRIADLTMQIERGKEVVQQCTDANTNLSRSAAEARAENQSSGRGFFAGLLGPKYRSAMRLAAASSNAAIAKDVAEKRRKIAEGKREAQDLVKQLQTELSAAKSELKALTSNRQAAAKTKSVAAKNAKDSLSLLEKLKDAHESGILTDDEYEEKRRKLVSQL
;
A
#
# COMPACT_ATOMS: atom_id res chain seq x y z
N MET A 1 27.79 -9.39 7.94
CA MET A 1 26.39 -9.37 7.48
C MET A 1 26.36 -9.70 6.01
N ASP A 2 25.77 -10.85 5.70
CA ASP A 2 25.83 -11.46 4.37
C ASP A 2 25.02 -10.66 3.36
N GLN A 3 25.62 -10.49 2.18
CA GLN A 3 25.01 -9.80 1.04
C GLN A 3 23.68 -10.45 0.62
N ASP A 4 23.56 -11.76 0.86
CA ASP A 4 22.36 -12.54 0.59
C ASP A 4 21.21 -12.21 1.56
N SER A 5 21.50 -11.92 2.84
CA SER A 5 20.49 -11.47 3.81
C SER A 5 19.90 -10.12 3.41
N SER A 6 20.76 -9.16 3.02
CA SER A 6 20.31 -7.83 2.59
C SER A 6 19.50 -7.88 1.30
N ASN A 7 19.84 -8.76 0.36
CA ASN A 7 19.06 -8.93 -0.87
C ASN A 7 17.70 -9.60 -0.58
N ALA A 8 17.64 -10.55 0.34
CA ALA A 8 16.39 -11.18 0.76
C ALA A 8 15.44 -10.19 1.44
N GLU A 9 15.96 -9.31 2.31
CA GLU A 9 15.17 -8.25 2.97
C GLU A 9 14.60 -7.24 1.98
N ILE A 10 15.39 -6.84 0.97
CA ILE A 10 14.94 -5.96 -0.12
C ILE A 10 13.82 -6.62 -0.92
N ALA A 11 14.01 -7.87 -1.34
CA ALA A 11 13.00 -8.61 -2.10
C ALA A 11 11.70 -8.80 -1.30
N ALA A 12 11.81 -9.09 0.00
CA ALA A 12 10.64 -9.20 0.89
C ALA A 12 9.88 -7.87 1.00
N ALA A 13 10.59 -6.74 1.13
CA ALA A 13 9.98 -5.41 1.15
C ALA A 13 9.29 -5.06 -0.19
N GLU A 14 9.88 -5.42 -1.33
CA GLU A 14 9.28 -5.25 -2.65
C GLU A 14 7.99 -6.08 -2.81
N CYS A 15 8.01 -7.36 -2.42
CA CYS A 15 6.82 -8.21 -2.40
C CYS A 15 5.72 -7.61 -1.52
N ARG A 16 6.07 -7.15 -0.31
CA ARG A 16 5.11 -6.51 0.60
C ARG A 16 4.48 -5.24 0.00
N ILE A 17 5.27 -4.43 -0.70
CA ILE A 17 4.78 -3.23 -1.41
C ILE A 17 3.78 -3.62 -2.50
N ALA A 18 4.08 -4.67 -3.28
CA ALA A 18 3.18 -5.17 -4.32
C ALA A 18 1.85 -5.65 -3.73
N ASP A 19 1.91 -6.46 -2.67
CA ASP A 19 0.72 -6.97 -1.98
C ASP A 19 -0.14 -5.85 -1.40
N LEU A 20 0.47 -4.88 -0.69
CA LEU A 20 -0.23 -3.72 -0.13
C LEU A 20 -0.89 -2.89 -1.23
N THR A 21 -0.20 -2.70 -2.37
CA THR A 21 -0.76 -1.96 -3.52
C THR A 21 -1.99 -2.67 -4.08
N MET A 22 -1.93 -4.00 -4.26
CA MET A 22 -3.08 -4.78 -4.71
C MET A 22 -4.25 -4.71 -3.72
N GLN A 23 -3.98 -4.79 -2.42
CA GLN A 23 -5.03 -4.69 -1.39
C GLN A 23 -5.69 -3.31 -1.37
N ILE A 24 -4.92 -2.23 -1.59
CA ILE A 24 -5.46 -0.87 -1.72
C ILE A 24 -6.42 -0.77 -2.90
N GLU A 25 -6.05 -1.31 -4.07
CA GLU A 25 -6.93 -1.27 -5.24
C GLU A 25 -8.23 -2.05 -5.00
N ARG A 26 -8.14 -3.26 -4.42
CA ARG A 26 -9.33 -4.01 -4.00
C ARG A 26 -10.20 -3.23 -3.01
N GLY A 27 -9.58 -2.56 -2.03
CA GLY A 27 -10.31 -1.72 -1.08
C GLY A 27 -11.04 -0.55 -1.76
N LYS A 28 -10.43 0.09 -2.75
CA LYS A 28 -11.07 1.14 -3.56
C LYS A 28 -12.23 0.60 -4.39
N GLU A 29 -12.09 -0.59 -4.96
CA GLU A 29 -13.19 -1.26 -5.68
C GLU A 29 -14.40 -1.48 -4.77
N VAL A 30 -14.19 -1.92 -3.52
CA VAL A 30 -15.27 -2.08 -2.53
C VAL A 30 -15.96 -0.73 -2.24
N VAL A 31 -15.19 0.35 -2.06
CA VAL A 31 -15.76 1.70 -1.86
C VAL A 31 -16.61 2.14 -3.06
N GLN A 32 -16.17 1.80 -4.27
CA GLN A 32 -16.93 2.07 -5.49
C GLN A 32 -18.21 1.25 -5.54
N GLN A 33 -18.14 -0.05 -5.25
CA GLN A 33 -19.31 -0.93 -5.18
C GLN A 33 -20.35 -0.43 -4.16
N CYS A 34 -19.94 0.06 -3.00
CA CYS A 34 -20.86 0.68 -2.04
C CYS A 34 -21.52 1.95 -2.61
N THR A 35 -20.78 2.75 -3.38
CA THR A 35 -21.30 3.96 -4.01
C THR A 35 -22.32 3.63 -5.11
N ASP A 36 -22.03 2.61 -5.91
CA ASP A 36 -22.94 2.12 -6.96
C ASP A 36 -24.18 1.47 -6.34
N ALA A 37 -24.02 0.68 -5.27
CA ALA A 37 -25.11 0.08 -4.53
C ALA A 37 -26.07 1.13 -3.95
N ASN A 38 -25.55 2.24 -3.42
CA ASN A 38 -26.39 3.34 -2.92
C ASN A 38 -27.16 4.03 -4.05
N THR A 39 -26.52 4.22 -5.21
CA THR A 39 -27.15 4.80 -6.40
C THR A 39 -28.27 3.90 -6.92
N ASN A 40 -28.00 2.59 -7.05
CA ASN A 40 -28.98 1.60 -7.49
C ASN A 40 -30.15 1.48 -6.51
N LEU A 41 -29.87 1.44 -5.20
CA LEU A 41 -30.91 1.44 -4.16
C LEU A 41 -31.82 2.67 -4.26
N SER A 42 -31.23 3.84 -4.54
CA SER A 42 -31.97 5.09 -4.70
C SER A 42 -32.87 5.05 -5.94
N ARG A 43 -32.37 4.49 -7.05
CA ARG A 43 -33.14 4.31 -8.29
C ARG A 43 -34.30 3.33 -8.10
N SER A 44 -34.03 2.13 -7.59
CA SER A 44 -35.07 1.11 -7.36
C SER A 44 -36.14 1.59 -6.37
N ALA A 45 -35.75 2.35 -5.35
CA ALA A 45 -36.70 2.96 -4.42
C ALA A 45 -37.54 4.09 -5.05
N ALA A 46 -37.02 4.78 -6.07
CA ALA A 46 -37.78 5.77 -6.82
C ALA A 46 -38.79 5.08 -7.76
N GLU A 47 -38.36 4.03 -8.45
CA GLU A 47 -39.21 3.19 -9.32
C GLU A 47 -40.37 2.57 -8.54
N ALA A 48 -40.09 1.91 -7.41
CA ALA A 48 -41.13 1.30 -6.58
C ALA A 48 -42.15 2.33 -6.02
N ARG A 49 -41.68 3.54 -5.68
CA ARG A 49 -42.59 4.63 -5.27
C ARG A 49 -43.44 5.15 -6.42
N ALA A 50 -42.89 5.19 -7.64
CA ALA A 50 -43.63 5.60 -8.83
C ALA A 50 -44.74 4.59 -9.17
N GLU A 51 -44.47 3.29 -9.06
CA GLU A 51 -45.46 2.21 -9.24
C GLU A 51 -46.61 2.29 -8.22
N ASN A 52 -46.29 2.54 -6.95
CA ASN A 52 -47.31 2.75 -5.93
C ASN A 52 -48.18 3.98 -6.19
N GLN A 53 -47.63 5.03 -6.82
CA GLN A 53 -48.38 6.26 -7.12
C GLN A 53 -49.27 6.13 -8.35
N SER A 54 -48.93 5.27 -9.31
CA SER A 54 -49.76 4.97 -10.48
C SER A 54 -50.92 4.03 -10.13
N SER A 55 -50.75 3.21 -9.09
CA SER A 55 -51.77 2.32 -8.53
C SER A 55 -53.00 3.12 -8.04
N GLY A 56 -54.13 3.00 -8.75
CA GLY A 56 -55.38 3.72 -8.43
C GLY A 56 -55.60 5.04 -9.19
N ARG A 57 -54.76 5.37 -10.18
CA ARG A 57 -54.97 6.52 -11.10
C ARG A 57 -55.44 6.14 -12.51
N GLY A 58 -55.58 4.85 -12.83
CA GLY A 58 -55.99 4.36 -14.16
C GLY A 58 -57.50 4.39 -14.43
N PHE A 59 -57.90 4.05 -15.66
CA PHE A 59 -59.29 4.00 -16.14
C PHE A 59 -60.25 3.31 -15.17
N PHE A 60 -59.87 2.15 -14.63
CA PHE A 60 -60.66 1.39 -13.66
C PHE A 60 -60.90 2.12 -12.32
N ALA A 61 -60.01 3.04 -11.92
CA ALA A 61 -60.20 3.81 -10.70
C ALA A 61 -61.26 4.91 -10.84
N GLY A 62 -61.52 5.37 -12.07
CA GLY A 62 -62.68 6.21 -12.39
C GLY A 62 -63.99 5.44 -12.30
N LEU A 63 -63.97 4.17 -12.74
CA LEU A 63 -65.14 3.28 -12.74
C LEU A 63 -65.54 2.82 -11.32
N LEU A 64 -64.56 2.52 -10.46
CA LEU A 64 -64.79 1.98 -9.10
C LEU A 64 -65.07 3.05 -8.03
N GLY A 65 -65.02 4.33 -8.41
CA GLY A 65 -65.47 5.44 -7.57
C GLY A 65 -64.49 5.94 -6.48
N PRO A 66 -64.92 6.93 -5.66
CA PRO A 66 -64.05 7.62 -4.70
C PRO A 66 -63.48 6.76 -3.56
N LYS A 67 -64.25 5.79 -3.04
CA LYS A 67 -63.82 4.91 -1.94
C LYS A 67 -62.65 4.02 -2.35
N TYR A 68 -62.71 3.45 -3.55
CA TYR A 68 -61.60 2.67 -4.13
C TYR A 68 -60.34 3.52 -4.29
N ARG A 69 -60.47 4.74 -4.83
CA ARG A 69 -59.34 5.68 -4.96
C ARG A 69 -58.73 6.05 -3.60
N SER A 70 -59.56 6.24 -2.57
CA SER A 70 -59.09 6.52 -1.21
C SER A 70 -58.34 5.32 -0.61
N ALA A 71 -58.87 4.10 -0.73
CA ALA A 71 -58.22 2.89 -0.26
C ALA A 71 -56.87 2.64 -0.95
N MET A 72 -56.79 2.83 -2.28
CA MET A 72 -55.54 2.69 -3.04
C MET A 72 -54.48 3.73 -2.63
N ARG A 73 -54.88 4.98 -2.37
CA ARG A 73 -53.95 6.01 -1.84
C ARG A 73 -53.41 5.64 -0.46
N LEU A 74 -54.25 5.09 0.41
CA LEU A 74 -53.83 4.65 1.74
C LEU A 74 -52.86 3.47 1.66
N ALA A 75 -53.15 2.48 0.81
CA ALA A 75 -52.25 1.35 0.54
C ALA A 75 -50.91 1.82 -0.04
N ALA A 76 -50.93 2.74 -1.01
CA ALA A 76 -49.72 3.33 -1.58
C ALA A 76 -48.89 4.11 -0.55
N ALA A 77 -49.53 4.86 0.36
CA ALA A 77 -48.84 5.57 1.43
C ALA A 77 -48.17 4.59 2.41
N SER A 78 -48.86 3.53 2.80
CA SER A 78 -48.31 2.47 3.67
C SER A 78 -47.12 1.76 3.00
N SER A 79 -47.27 1.38 1.72
CA SER A 79 -46.21 0.76 0.93
C SER A 79 -44.98 1.67 0.79
N ASN A 80 -45.19 2.96 0.49
CA ASN A 80 -44.11 3.94 0.42
C ASN A 80 -43.39 4.16 1.75
N ALA A 81 -44.11 4.09 2.88
CA ALA A 81 -43.53 4.16 4.21
C ALA A 81 -42.66 2.92 4.51
N ALA A 82 -43.11 1.72 4.12
CA ALA A 82 -42.33 0.50 4.24
C ALA A 82 -41.05 0.55 3.38
N ILE A 83 -41.16 1.00 2.12
CA ILE A 83 -40.00 1.21 1.23
C ILE A 83 -39.01 2.21 1.85
N ALA A 84 -39.50 3.31 2.45
CA ALA A 84 -38.63 4.29 3.08
C ALA A 84 -37.83 3.70 4.26
N LYS A 85 -38.47 2.85 5.08
CA LYS A 85 -37.78 2.15 6.19
C LYS A 85 -36.71 1.19 5.68
N ASP A 86 -37.05 0.34 4.70
CA ASP A 86 -36.11 -0.62 4.11
C ASP A 86 -34.90 0.09 3.45
N VAL A 87 -35.16 1.18 2.72
CA VAL A 87 -34.09 1.99 2.11
C VAL A 87 -33.20 2.63 3.17
N ALA A 88 -33.77 3.14 4.27
CA ALA A 88 -32.98 3.72 5.35
C ALA A 88 -32.07 2.69 6.01
N GLU A 89 -32.57 1.47 6.26
CA GLU A 89 -31.77 0.38 6.82
C GLU A 89 -30.65 -0.04 5.87
N LYS A 90 -30.97 -0.27 4.59
CA LYS A 90 -29.96 -0.64 3.57
C LYS A 90 -28.92 0.45 3.37
N ARG A 91 -29.32 1.73 3.33
CA ARG A 91 -28.39 2.87 3.25
C ARG A 91 -27.46 2.92 4.46
N ARG A 92 -27.95 2.61 5.66
CA ARG A 92 -27.11 2.54 6.86
C ARG A 92 -26.02 1.49 6.71
N LYS A 93 -26.39 0.28 6.29
CA LYS A 93 -25.43 -0.83 6.06
C LYS A 93 -24.40 -0.48 4.97
N ILE A 94 -24.85 0.12 3.87
CA ILE A 94 -23.95 0.57 2.78
C ILE A 94 -22.99 1.66 3.26
N ALA A 95 -23.47 2.61 4.06
CA ALA A 95 -22.64 3.69 4.59
C ALA A 95 -21.59 3.16 5.59
N GLU A 96 -21.97 2.20 6.43
CA GLU A 96 -21.07 1.52 7.37
C GLU A 96 -19.98 0.73 6.62
N GLY A 97 -20.36 -0.12 5.66
CA GLY A 97 -19.39 -0.87 4.85
C GLY A 97 -18.47 0.05 4.02
N LYS A 98 -19.00 1.16 3.50
CA LYS A 98 -18.17 2.18 2.82
C LYS A 98 -17.15 2.80 3.76
N ARG A 99 -17.55 3.14 4.98
CA ARG A 99 -16.66 3.73 5.98
C ARG A 99 -15.54 2.76 6.37
N GLU A 100 -15.89 1.50 6.66
CA GLU A 100 -14.92 0.46 7.00
C GLU A 100 -13.90 0.25 5.87
N ALA A 101 -14.37 0.15 4.63
CA ALA A 101 -13.49 0.02 3.46
C ALA A 101 -12.57 1.26 3.28
N GLN A 102 -13.09 2.47 3.48
CA GLN A 102 -12.29 3.69 3.43
C GLN A 102 -11.23 3.75 4.52
N ASP A 103 -11.57 3.34 5.74
CA ASP A 103 -10.63 3.34 6.86
C ASP A 103 -9.55 2.27 6.68
N LEU A 104 -9.90 1.09 6.15
CA LEU A 104 -8.92 0.07 5.74
C LEU A 104 -7.97 0.58 4.66
N VAL A 105 -8.48 1.25 3.62
CA VAL A 105 -7.63 1.82 2.55
C VAL A 105 -6.64 2.85 3.13
N LYS A 106 -7.06 3.70 4.07
CA LYS A 106 -6.16 4.66 4.73
C LYS A 106 -5.07 3.96 5.56
N GLN A 107 -5.42 2.89 6.27
CA GLN A 107 -4.46 2.09 7.03
C GLN A 107 -3.43 1.46 6.09
N LEU A 108 -3.89 0.80 5.02
CA LEU A 108 -3.01 0.18 4.02
C LEU A 108 -2.11 1.21 3.32
N GLN A 109 -2.61 2.42 3.03
CA GLN A 109 -1.79 3.51 2.48
C GLN A 109 -0.69 3.96 3.44
N THR A 110 -1.00 3.98 4.74
CA THR A 110 -0.02 4.29 5.78
C THR A 110 1.06 3.21 5.82
N GLU A 111 0.68 1.94 5.83
CA GLU A 111 1.61 0.81 5.78
C GLU A 111 2.46 0.79 4.51
N LEU A 112 1.86 1.10 3.36
CA LEU A 112 2.58 1.21 2.08
C LEU A 112 3.64 2.31 2.13
N SER A 113 3.33 3.46 2.75
CA SER A 113 4.29 4.54 2.91
C SER A 113 5.47 4.12 3.80
N ALA A 114 5.19 3.40 4.89
CA ALA A 114 6.20 2.87 5.79
C ALA A 114 7.09 1.84 5.09
N ALA A 115 6.50 0.88 4.36
CA ALA A 115 7.23 -0.14 3.60
C ALA A 115 8.12 0.48 2.50
N LYS A 116 7.64 1.52 1.81
CA LYS A 116 8.47 2.26 0.83
C LYS A 116 9.64 2.99 1.49
N SER A 117 9.42 3.55 2.68
CA SER A 117 10.50 4.18 3.46
C SER A 117 11.54 3.17 3.93
N GLU A 118 11.09 1.99 4.37
CA GLU A 118 11.95 0.87 4.76
C GLU A 118 12.81 0.40 3.59
N LEU A 119 12.20 0.17 2.42
CA LEU A 119 12.94 -0.21 1.20
C LEU A 119 14.01 0.82 0.83
N LYS A 120 13.68 2.12 0.94
CA LYS A 120 14.65 3.21 0.70
C LYS A 120 15.82 3.17 1.70
N ALA A 121 15.55 2.87 2.97
CA ALA A 121 16.59 2.74 3.99
C ALA A 121 17.49 1.52 3.71
N LEU A 122 16.90 0.36 3.41
CA LEU A 122 17.63 -0.87 3.08
C LEU A 122 18.54 -0.70 1.86
N THR A 123 18.02 -0.11 0.80
CA THR A 123 18.78 0.16 -0.43
C THR A 123 19.91 1.16 -0.21
N SER A 124 19.68 2.22 0.58
CA SER A 124 20.71 3.19 0.96
C SER A 124 21.82 2.55 1.81
N ASN A 125 21.45 1.76 2.82
CA ASN A 125 22.40 1.04 3.67
C ASN A 125 23.27 0.07 2.86
N ARG A 126 22.66 -0.66 1.89
CA ARG A 126 23.39 -1.55 0.99
C ARG A 126 24.43 -0.79 0.16
N GLN A 127 24.05 0.36 -0.40
CA GLN A 127 24.98 1.19 -1.18
C GLN A 127 26.11 1.76 -0.31
N ALA A 128 25.81 2.21 0.91
CA ALA A 128 26.81 2.69 1.85
C ALA A 128 27.80 1.57 2.22
N ALA A 129 27.30 0.37 2.56
CA ALA A 129 28.14 -0.79 2.86
C ALA A 129 29.03 -1.19 1.67
N ALA A 130 28.50 -1.16 0.45
CA ALA A 130 29.26 -1.44 -0.76
C ALA A 130 30.39 -0.42 -1.00
N LYS A 131 30.13 0.88 -0.76
CA LYS A 131 31.16 1.93 -0.83
C LYS A 131 32.26 1.71 0.19
N THR A 132 31.91 1.43 1.45
CA THR A 132 32.91 1.17 2.51
C THR A 132 33.75 -0.06 2.18
N LYS A 133 33.14 -1.15 1.70
CA LYS A 133 33.88 -2.35 1.25
C LYS A 133 34.83 -2.04 0.08
N SER A 134 34.40 -1.24 -0.89
CA SER A 134 35.24 -0.83 -2.03
C SER A 134 36.44 0.01 -1.59
N VAL A 135 36.23 0.98 -0.69
CA VAL A 135 37.32 1.80 -0.12
C VAL A 135 38.29 0.92 0.66
N ALA A 136 37.79 0.02 1.50
CA ALA A 136 38.65 -0.92 2.25
C ALA A 136 39.47 -1.82 1.31
N ALA A 137 38.87 -2.36 0.24
CA ALA A 137 39.56 -3.18 -0.74
C ALA A 137 40.64 -2.40 -1.50
N LYS A 138 40.37 -1.13 -1.84
CA LYS A 138 41.36 -0.24 -2.47
C LYS A 138 42.53 0.02 -1.54
N ASN A 139 42.27 0.40 -0.28
CA ASN A 139 43.31 0.64 0.71
C ASN A 139 44.16 -0.62 0.95
N ALA A 140 43.54 -1.79 1.04
CA ALA A 140 44.25 -3.06 1.18
C ALA A 140 45.19 -3.33 -0.01
N LYS A 141 44.72 -3.07 -1.24
CA LYS A 141 45.53 -3.21 -2.46
C LYS A 141 46.70 -2.22 -2.49
N ASP A 142 46.45 -0.96 -2.13
CA ASP A 142 47.49 0.08 -2.10
C ASP A 142 48.56 -0.26 -1.05
N SER A 143 48.16 -0.69 0.15
CA SER A 143 49.06 -1.15 1.21
C SER A 143 49.88 -2.38 0.81
N LEU A 144 49.29 -3.36 0.12
CA LEU A 144 50.02 -4.51 -0.41
C LEU A 144 51.09 -4.07 -1.43
N SER A 145 50.74 -3.15 -2.34
CA SER A 145 51.71 -2.63 -3.32
C SER A 145 52.86 -1.85 -2.69
N LEU A 146 52.61 -1.16 -1.57
CA LEU A 146 53.64 -0.47 -0.81
C LEU A 146 54.56 -1.47 -0.09
N LEU A 147 54.01 -2.56 0.45
CA LEU A 147 54.80 -3.62 1.06
C LEU A 147 55.72 -4.33 0.04
N GLU A 148 55.23 -4.57 -1.18
CA GLU A 148 56.06 -5.09 -2.28
C GLU A 148 57.21 -4.14 -2.62
N LYS A 149 56.94 -2.85 -2.82
CA LYS A 149 57.98 -1.85 -3.08
C LYS A 149 58.98 -1.71 -1.93
N LEU A 150 58.51 -1.82 -0.69
CA LEU A 150 59.36 -1.77 0.50
C LEU A 150 60.33 -2.96 0.53
N LYS A 151 59.85 -4.14 0.13
CA LYS A 151 60.66 -5.35 -0.01
C LYS A 151 61.69 -5.19 -1.13
N ASP A 152 61.29 -4.71 -2.30
CA ASP A 152 62.21 -4.48 -3.43
C ASP A 152 63.32 -3.46 -3.08
N ALA A 153 62.97 -2.41 -2.32
CA ALA A 153 63.93 -1.40 -1.85
C ALA A 153 64.93 -1.97 -0.82
N HIS A 154 64.51 -2.93 0.00
CA HIS A 154 65.38 -3.64 0.92
C HIS A 154 66.30 -4.61 0.18
N GLU A 155 65.77 -5.41 -0.75
CA GLU A 155 66.54 -6.36 -1.56
C GLU A 155 67.58 -5.67 -2.46
N SER A 156 67.32 -4.43 -2.89
CA SER A 156 68.27 -3.61 -3.65
C SER A 156 69.31 -2.89 -2.79
N GLY A 157 69.28 -3.07 -1.47
CA GLY A 157 70.24 -2.47 -0.54
C GLY A 157 70.05 -0.97 -0.32
N ILE A 158 68.89 -0.41 -0.72
CA ILE A 158 68.55 1.01 -0.51
C ILE A 158 68.15 1.24 0.96
N LEU A 159 67.57 0.24 1.61
CA LEU A 159 67.16 0.28 3.02
C LEU A 159 67.99 -0.70 3.85
N THR A 160 68.31 -0.30 5.08
CA THR A 160 68.85 -1.20 6.11
C THR A 160 67.77 -2.10 6.71
N ASP A 161 68.17 -3.20 7.36
CA ASP A 161 67.24 -4.15 8.01
C ASP A 161 66.33 -3.46 9.04
N ASP A 162 66.88 -2.54 9.83
CA ASP A 162 66.15 -1.79 10.85
C ASP A 162 65.11 -0.84 10.23
N GLU A 163 65.49 -0.13 9.15
CA GLU A 163 64.58 0.79 8.44
C GLU A 163 63.47 0.05 7.70
N TYR A 164 63.76 -1.13 7.16
CA TYR A 164 62.77 -2.00 6.54
C TYR A 164 61.74 -2.49 7.57
N GLU A 165 62.19 -3.03 8.70
CA GLU A 165 61.29 -3.56 9.73
C GLU A 165 60.43 -2.46 10.38
N GLU A 166 60.98 -1.26 10.61
CA GLU A 166 60.21 -0.14 11.15
C GLU A 166 59.10 0.29 10.17
N LYS A 167 59.42 0.45 8.88
CA LYS A 167 58.47 0.87 7.85
C LYS A 167 57.43 -0.22 7.55
N ARG A 168 57.84 -1.49 7.57
CA ARG A 168 56.94 -2.64 7.43
C ARG A 168 55.92 -2.70 8.55
N ARG A 169 56.33 -2.56 9.81
CA ARG A 169 55.40 -2.54 10.96
C ARG A 169 54.42 -1.38 10.88
N LYS A 170 54.88 -0.19 10.49
CA LYS A 170 54.00 0.98 10.27
C LYS A 170 52.94 0.70 9.22
N LEU A 171 53.31 0.13 8.07
CA LEU A 171 52.36 -0.23 7.00
C LEU A 171 51.37 -1.32 7.41
N VAL A 172 51.83 -2.34 8.13
CA VAL A 172 50.96 -3.43 8.63
C VAL A 172 50.01 -2.93 9.71
N SER A 173 50.40 -1.96 10.54
CA SER A 173 49.51 -1.37 11.56
C SER A 173 48.42 -0.47 11.00
N GLN A 174 48.52 -0.08 9.73
CA GLN A 174 47.55 0.79 9.03
C GLN A 174 46.59 0.01 8.12
N LEU A 175 46.76 -1.30 8.03
CA LEU A 175 45.86 -2.25 7.34
C LEU A 175 44.72 -2.69 8.26
#